data_AF-A0A842XGQ5-F1
#
_entry.id   AF-A0A842XGQ5-F1
#
_cell.length_a   1.000
_cell.length_b   1.000
_cell.length_c   1.000
_cell.angle_alpha   90.00
_cell.angle_beta   90.00
_cell.angle_gamma   90.00
#
_symmetry.space_group_name_H-M   'P 1'
#
loop_
_entity.id
_entity.type
_entity.pdbx_description
1 polymer ?
#
loop_
_entity_poly.entity_id
_entity_poly.type
_entity_poly.pdbx_seq_one_letter_code
_entity_poly.pdbx_strand_id
1 'polypeptide(L)'
;MATAPDEHRVITLHKPDLREKLFFLLSGIIISVPLTLYIGSFTNYLCEVSAISIFYATICTTAIFTPLIEEFAKAYPLFYRHGETERSIFTLGFLVGLGFGLSEFVVYILALGAPIPIRLPGLFFHAASTSITAYGIATHRPVQFYLIAVILHFSNNFSALFGPVWFVGGVGAVAIAYFLSWYLYRKTSERFVD
;
A
#
# COMPACT_ATOMS: atom_id res chain seq x y z
N MET A 1 -14.44 -31.25 -9.74
CA MET A 1 -15.86 -31.11 -10.07
C MET A 1 -16.03 -29.72 -10.65
N ALA A 2 -16.14 -29.61 -11.97
CA ALA A 2 -16.25 -28.32 -12.66
C ALA A 2 -17.67 -27.78 -12.47
N THR A 3 -17.78 -26.55 -11.98
CA THR A 3 -19.06 -25.83 -11.87
C THR A 3 -19.56 -25.47 -13.27
N ALA A 4 -20.83 -25.78 -13.55
CA ALA A 4 -21.49 -25.43 -14.79
C ALA A 4 -21.47 -23.91 -15.04
N PRO A 5 -21.36 -23.45 -16.30
CA PRO A 5 -21.42 -22.04 -16.61
C PRO A 5 -22.84 -21.49 -16.34
N ASP A 6 -22.90 -20.38 -15.63
CA ASP A 6 -24.11 -19.62 -15.32
C ASP A 6 -24.60 -18.96 -16.62
N GLU A 7 -25.60 -19.56 -17.29
CA GLU A 7 -26.09 -19.23 -18.65
C GLU A 7 -26.69 -17.82 -18.81
N HIS A 8 -26.72 -16.99 -17.76
CA HIS A 8 -27.33 -15.65 -17.79
C HIS A 8 -26.37 -14.46 -17.67
N ARG A 9 -25.04 -14.65 -17.63
CA ARG A 9 -24.08 -13.52 -17.57
C ARG A 9 -23.52 -13.17 -18.96
N VAL A 10 -23.95 -12.02 -19.50
CA VAL A 10 -23.48 -11.43 -20.78
C VAL A 10 -22.07 -10.82 -20.67
N ILE A 11 -21.60 -10.56 -19.44
CA ILE A 11 -20.31 -9.90 -19.18
C ILE A 11 -19.23 -10.96 -18.97
N THR A 12 -18.17 -10.89 -19.78
CA THR A 12 -16.99 -11.75 -19.63
C THR A 12 -16.19 -11.32 -18.40
N LEU A 13 -15.71 -12.29 -17.63
CA LEU A 13 -14.80 -12.04 -16.50
C LEU A 13 -13.52 -11.39 -17.03
N HIS A 14 -13.30 -10.12 -16.68
CA HIS A 14 -12.07 -9.44 -17.06
C HIS A 14 -10.90 -9.97 -16.22
N LYS A 15 -9.78 -10.21 -16.90
CA LYS A 15 -8.52 -10.63 -16.28
C LYS A 15 -7.44 -9.68 -16.76
N PRO A 16 -6.69 -9.05 -15.85
CA PRO A 16 -5.69 -8.08 -16.23
C PRO A 16 -4.58 -8.77 -17.02
N ASP A 17 -4.37 -8.27 -18.23
CA ASP A 17 -3.27 -8.72 -19.09
C ASP A 17 -1.92 -8.18 -18.57
N LEU A 18 -0.83 -8.49 -19.27
CA LEU A 18 0.49 -8.02 -18.87
C LEU A 18 0.62 -6.49 -18.95
N ARG A 19 -0.06 -5.85 -19.91
CA ARG A 19 0.01 -4.39 -20.10
C ARG A 19 -0.67 -3.67 -18.95
N GLU A 20 -1.81 -4.17 -18.52
CA GLU A 20 -2.54 -3.67 -17.37
C GLU A 20 -1.75 -3.86 -16.08
N LYS A 21 -1.18 -5.05 -15.85
CA LYS A 21 -0.30 -5.30 -14.70
C LYS A 21 0.88 -4.33 -14.67
N LEU A 22 1.52 -4.11 -15.81
CA LEU A 22 2.60 -3.14 -15.95
C LEU A 22 2.13 -1.71 -15.67
N PHE A 23 0.95 -1.33 -16.16
CA PHE A 23 0.37 -0.02 -15.88
C PHE A 23 0.18 0.23 -14.38
N PHE A 24 -0.38 -0.75 -13.64
CA PHE A 24 -0.56 -0.61 -12.19
C PHE A 24 0.77 -0.60 -11.42
N LEU A 25 1.78 -1.35 -11.88
CA LEU A 25 3.13 -1.23 -11.32
C LEU A 25 3.72 0.18 -11.53
N LEU A 26 3.62 0.72 -12.75
CA LEU A 26 4.14 2.04 -13.09
C LEU A 26 3.38 3.16 -12.39
N SER A 27 2.06 3.03 -12.21
CA SER A 27 1.27 4.02 -11.48
C SER A 27 1.76 4.17 -10.04
N GLY A 28 2.11 3.07 -9.37
CA GLY A 28 2.73 3.07 -8.04
C GLY A 28 4.03 3.87 -7.98
N ILE A 29 4.91 3.68 -8.97
CA ILE A 29 6.17 4.44 -9.09
C ILE A 29 5.90 5.94 -9.24
N ILE A 30 4.96 6.30 -10.13
CA ILE A 30 4.66 7.70 -10.47
C ILE A 30 4.07 8.44 -9.26
N ILE A 31 3.16 7.82 -8.50
CA ILE A 31 2.52 8.48 -7.35
C ILE A 31 3.46 8.61 -6.14
N SER A 32 4.44 7.72 -5.99
CA SER A 32 5.33 7.69 -4.83
C SER A 32 6.25 8.91 -4.76
N VAL A 33 6.89 9.28 -5.86
CA VAL A 33 7.86 10.39 -5.90
C VAL A 33 7.28 11.73 -5.40
N PRO A 34 6.15 12.25 -5.91
CA PRO A 34 5.61 13.52 -5.42
C PRO A 34 5.14 13.44 -3.97
N LEU A 35 4.67 12.27 -3.50
CA LEU A 35 4.23 12.09 -2.11
C LEU A 35 5.42 12.14 -1.14
N THR A 36 6.51 11.45 -1.43
CA THR A 36 7.73 11.51 -0.61
C THR A 36 8.25 12.94 -0.48
N LEU A 37 8.25 13.71 -1.58
CA LEU A 37 8.67 15.12 -1.58
C LEU A 37 7.69 16.03 -0.81
N TYR A 38 6.38 15.78 -0.95
CA TYR A 38 5.34 16.51 -0.24
C TYR A 38 5.46 16.35 1.27
N ILE A 39 5.70 15.13 1.78
CA ILE A 39 5.85 14.87 3.22
C ILE A 39 7.05 15.60 3.82
N GLY A 40 8.18 15.64 3.09
CA GLY A 40 9.35 16.42 3.51
C GLY A 40 9.02 17.92 3.60
N SER A 41 8.37 18.45 2.58
CA SER A 41 7.97 19.86 2.52
C SER A 41 6.96 20.22 3.62
N PHE A 42 6.01 19.33 3.90
CA PHE A 42 5.03 19.51 4.96
C PHE A 42 5.68 19.51 6.36
N THR A 43 6.70 18.66 6.57
CA THR A 43 7.46 18.64 7.83
C THR A 43 8.18 19.97 8.06
N ASN A 44 8.84 20.50 7.03
CA ASN A 44 9.52 21.79 7.10
C ASN A 44 8.53 22.93 7.37
N TYR A 45 7.38 22.93 6.69
CA TYR A 45 6.32 23.91 6.91
C TYR A 45 5.82 23.94 8.37
N LEU A 46 5.57 22.78 8.98
CA LEU A 46 5.16 22.71 10.39
C LEU A 46 6.25 23.23 11.35
N CYS A 47 7.53 23.00 11.03
CA CYS A 47 8.64 23.51 11.82
C CYS A 47 8.78 25.02 11.70
N GLU A 48 8.72 25.55 10.48
CA GLU A 48 8.99 26.97 10.18
C GLU A 48 7.81 27.88 10.50
N VAL A 49 6.60 27.49 10.11
CA VAL A 49 5.41 28.35 10.21
C VAL A 49 4.65 28.13 11.51
N SER A 50 4.52 26.87 11.94
CA SER A 50 3.78 26.52 13.16
C SER A 50 4.66 26.42 14.41
N ALA A 51 5.98 26.65 14.26
CA ALA A 51 6.98 26.58 15.34
C ALA A 51 6.93 25.27 16.14
N ILE A 52 6.49 24.18 15.50
CA ILE A 52 6.42 22.85 16.11
C ILE A 52 7.83 22.24 16.10
N SER A 53 8.26 21.61 17.19
CA SER A 53 9.55 20.92 17.21
C SER A 53 9.62 19.86 16.11
N ILE A 54 10.81 19.63 15.55
CA ILE A 54 11.03 18.59 14.53
C ILE A 54 10.48 17.23 14.94
N PHE A 55 10.60 16.85 16.22
CA PHE A 55 10.09 15.57 16.73
C PHE A 55 8.57 15.43 16.52
N TYR A 56 7.78 16.39 17.00
CA TYR A 56 6.32 16.39 16.83
C TYR A 56 5.91 16.58 15.37
N ALA A 57 6.65 17.39 14.60
CA ALA A 57 6.41 17.54 13.17
C ALA A 57 6.57 16.20 12.44
N THR A 58 7.65 15.44 12.70
CA THR A 58 7.89 14.12 12.11
C THR A 58 6.84 13.09 12.54
N ILE A 59 6.40 13.07 13.81
CA ILE A 59 5.29 12.21 14.22
C ILE A 59 4.03 12.54 13.41
N CYS A 60 3.68 13.82 13.33
CA CYS A 60 2.52 14.27 12.59
C CYS A 60 2.60 13.88 11.12
N THR A 61 3.67 14.25 10.42
CA THR A 61 3.78 14.05 8.97
C THR A 61 4.06 12.60 8.60
N THR A 62 5.08 11.98 9.21
CA THR A 62 5.62 10.68 8.80
C THR A 62 4.89 9.51 9.45
N ALA A 63 4.56 9.60 10.73
CA ALA A 63 3.85 8.51 11.39
C ALA A 63 2.34 8.56 11.11
N ILE A 64 1.71 9.74 11.08
CA ILE A 64 0.24 9.87 10.99
C ILE A 64 -0.24 10.16 9.55
N PHE A 65 0.17 11.29 8.97
CA PHE A 65 -0.36 11.73 7.67
C PHE A 65 0.12 10.85 6.50
N THR A 66 1.36 10.41 6.52
CA THR A 66 1.95 9.60 5.45
C THR A 66 1.15 8.30 5.24
N PRO A 67 0.89 7.46 6.25
CA PRO A 67 0.02 6.29 6.09
C PRO A 67 -1.36 6.60 5.50
N LEU A 68 -2.02 7.67 5.95
CA LEU A 68 -3.35 8.04 5.46
C LEU A 68 -3.31 8.37 3.96
N ILE A 69 -2.38 9.24 3.56
CA ILE A 69 -2.31 9.73 2.19
C ILE A 69 -1.78 8.64 1.26
N GLU A 70 -0.72 7.92 1.64
CA GLU A 70 -0.10 6.93 0.78
C GLU A 70 -0.98 5.70 0.58
N GLU A 71 -1.60 5.17 1.64
CA GLU A 71 -2.49 4.02 1.47
C GLU A 71 -3.72 4.37 0.62
N PHE A 72 -4.22 5.60 0.73
CA PHE A 72 -5.31 6.07 -0.12
C PHE A 72 -4.86 6.22 -1.58
N ALA A 73 -3.73 6.92 -1.81
CA ALA A 73 -3.22 7.18 -3.16
C ALA A 73 -2.91 5.90 -3.93
N LYS A 74 -2.32 4.91 -3.26
CA LYS A 74 -2.04 3.59 -3.86
C LYS A 74 -3.33 2.83 -4.21
N ALA A 75 -4.36 2.92 -3.36
CA ALA A 75 -5.61 2.20 -3.58
C ALA A 75 -6.56 2.92 -4.56
N TYR A 76 -6.40 4.24 -4.75
CA TYR A 76 -7.32 5.07 -5.52
C TYR A 76 -7.66 4.54 -6.93
N PRO A 77 -6.68 4.08 -7.75
CA PRO A 77 -6.98 3.55 -9.09
C PRO A 77 -7.89 2.32 -9.10
N LEU A 78 -7.99 1.59 -7.99
CA LEU A 78 -8.75 0.34 -7.90
C LEU A 78 -10.25 0.57 -7.70
N PHE A 79 -10.68 1.73 -7.19
CA PHE A 79 -12.09 2.01 -6.90
C PHE A 79 -12.98 2.01 -8.14
N TYR A 80 -12.40 2.21 -9.32
CA TYR A 80 -13.12 2.31 -10.59
C TYR A 80 -13.16 0.98 -11.38
N ARG A 81 -12.74 -0.12 -10.76
CA ARG A 81 -12.59 -1.45 -11.40
C ARG A 81 -13.77 -2.40 -11.12
N HIS A 82 -14.98 -1.98 -11.47
CA HIS A 82 -16.22 -2.73 -11.20
C HIS A 82 -16.43 -4.00 -12.04
N GLY A 83 -15.61 -4.24 -13.08
CA GLY A 83 -15.71 -5.43 -13.94
C GLY A 83 -14.67 -6.53 -13.65
N GLU A 84 -13.84 -6.32 -12.64
CA GLU A 84 -12.72 -7.19 -12.30
C GLU A 84 -13.10 -8.26 -11.27
N THR A 85 -12.33 -9.35 -11.24
CA THR A 85 -12.46 -10.33 -10.16
C THR A 85 -11.81 -9.86 -8.87
N GLU A 86 -12.21 -10.42 -7.74
CA GLU A 86 -11.53 -10.16 -6.46
C GLU A 86 -10.01 -10.43 -6.56
N ARG A 87 -9.64 -11.52 -7.23
CA ARG A 87 -8.24 -11.90 -7.42
C ARG A 87 -7.50 -10.92 -8.34
N SER A 88 -8.16 -10.41 -9.38
CA SER A 88 -7.61 -9.36 -10.24
C SER A 88 -7.32 -8.10 -9.44
N ILE A 89 -8.33 -7.55 -8.74
CA ILE A 89 -8.19 -6.31 -7.95
C ILE A 89 -7.09 -6.45 -6.90
N PHE A 90 -7.04 -7.59 -6.20
CA PHE A 90 -5.99 -7.88 -5.23
C PHE A 90 -4.60 -7.84 -5.88
N THR A 91 -4.44 -8.52 -7.02
CA THR A 91 -3.16 -8.59 -7.75
C THR A 91 -2.73 -7.21 -8.25
N LEU A 92 -3.67 -6.43 -8.79
CA LEU A 92 -3.41 -5.07 -9.24
C LEU A 92 -2.99 -4.17 -8.06
N GLY A 93 -3.67 -4.26 -6.92
CA GLY A 93 -3.28 -3.53 -5.71
C GLY A 93 -1.90 -3.92 -5.19
N PHE A 94 -1.57 -5.22 -5.21
CA PHE A 94 -0.21 -5.67 -4.89
C PHE A 94 0.83 -5.03 -5.81
N LEU A 95 0.56 -4.94 -7.11
CA LEU A 95 1.47 -4.33 -8.09
C LEU A 95 1.62 -2.82 -7.90
N VAL A 96 0.55 -2.08 -7.60
CA VAL A 96 0.67 -0.65 -7.26
C VAL A 96 1.56 -0.45 -6.04
N GLY A 97 1.30 -1.23 -4.98
CA GLY A 97 2.09 -1.15 -3.76
C GLY A 97 3.55 -1.54 -4.00
N LEU A 98 3.83 -2.53 -4.85
CA LEU A 98 5.18 -2.91 -5.22
C LEU A 98 5.89 -1.78 -5.99
N GLY A 99 5.21 -1.16 -6.94
CA GLY A 99 5.74 -0.02 -7.70
C GLY A 99 6.10 1.14 -6.78
N PHE A 100 5.20 1.47 -5.86
CA PHE A 100 5.43 2.49 -4.83
C PHE A 100 6.63 2.15 -3.95
N GLY A 101 6.70 0.90 -3.46
CA GLY A 101 7.82 0.45 -2.65
C GLY A 101 9.15 0.48 -3.39
N LEU A 102 9.16 0.22 -4.71
CA LEU A 102 10.38 0.25 -5.54
C LEU A 102 10.94 1.67 -5.63
N SER A 103 10.10 2.65 -5.94
CA SER A 103 10.51 4.05 -6.01
C SER A 103 11.03 4.55 -4.67
N GLU A 104 10.32 4.26 -3.57
CA GLU A 104 10.81 4.60 -2.24
C GLU A 104 12.15 3.93 -1.94
N PHE A 105 12.26 2.62 -2.15
CA PHE A 105 13.48 1.87 -1.90
C PHE A 105 14.68 2.50 -2.60
N VAL A 106 14.52 2.87 -3.88
CA VAL A 106 15.54 3.55 -4.67
C VAL A 106 15.89 4.92 -4.08
N VAL A 107 14.90 5.75 -3.73
CA VAL A 107 15.13 7.07 -3.12
C VAL A 107 15.87 6.94 -1.80
N TYR A 108 15.44 6.05 -0.91
CA TYR A 108 16.07 5.87 0.40
C TYR A 108 17.50 5.36 0.31
N ILE A 109 17.80 4.45 -0.61
CA ILE A 109 19.16 3.90 -0.75
C ILE A 109 20.07 4.89 -1.48
N LEU A 110 19.64 5.43 -2.62
CA LEU A 110 20.51 6.25 -3.47
C LEU A 110 20.62 7.70 -2.97
N ALA A 111 19.52 8.30 -2.49
CA ALA A 111 19.51 9.69 -2.05
C ALA A 111 19.80 9.86 -0.56
N LEU A 112 19.37 8.91 0.28
CA LEU A 112 19.50 9.02 1.75
C LEU A 112 20.52 8.05 2.36
N GLY A 113 21.18 7.23 1.55
CA GLY A 113 22.25 6.31 2.00
C GLY A 113 21.77 5.23 2.98
N ALA A 114 20.47 4.91 2.98
CA ALA A 114 19.92 3.93 3.92
C ALA A 114 20.42 2.51 3.61
N PRO A 115 20.69 1.66 4.62
CA PRO A 115 21.13 0.28 4.39
C PRO A 115 20.07 -0.57 3.69
N ILE A 116 20.48 -1.29 2.64
CA ILE A 116 19.61 -2.18 1.86
C ILE A 116 18.82 -3.17 2.74
N PRO A 117 19.43 -3.92 3.69
CA PRO A 117 18.70 -4.91 4.47
C PRO A 117 17.58 -4.31 5.34
N ILE A 118 17.70 -3.04 5.71
CA ILE A 118 16.71 -2.35 6.54
C ILE A 118 15.54 -1.86 5.68
N ARG A 119 15.80 -1.45 4.43
CA ARG A 119 14.75 -0.93 3.53
C ARG A 119 14.05 -2.02 2.71
N LEU A 120 14.68 -3.18 2.51
CA LEU A 120 14.12 -4.27 1.72
C LEU A 120 12.76 -4.78 2.24
N PRO A 121 12.51 -4.91 3.56
CA PRO A 121 11.18 -5.25 4.05
C PRO A 121 10.13 -4.18 3.72
N GLY A 122 10.53 -2.90 3.72
CA GLY A 122 9.65 -1.77 3.36
C GLY A 122 9.10 -1.90 1.95
N LEU A 123 9.94 -2.27 0.97
CA LEU A 123 9.53 -2.50 -0.42
C LEU A 123 8.29 -3.41 -0.52
N PHE A 124 8.36 -4.60 0.09
CA PHE A 124 7.25 -5.55 0.06
C PHE A 124 6.12 -5.19 1.03
N PHE A 125 6.40 -4.35 2.03
CA PHE A 125 5.38 -3.84 2.94
C PHE A 125 4.35 -3.01 2.17
N HIS A 126 4.78 -2.10 1.28
CA HIS A 126 3.83 -1.34 0.45
C HIS A 126 2.98 -2.25 -0.43
N ALA A 127 3.57 -3.29 -1.05
CA ALA A 127 2.83 -4.28 -1.83
C ALA A 127 1.77 -5.00 -0.99
N ALA A 128 2.16 -5.46 0.20
CA ALA A 128 1.28 -6.15 1.13
C ALA A 128 0.15 -5.23 1.63
N SER A 129 0.46 -4.03 2.13
CA SER A 129 -0.53 -3.11 2.69
C SER A 129 -1.56 -2.67 1.64
N THR A 130 -1.12 -2.37 0.41
CA THR A 130 -2.03 -1.98 -0.67
C THR A 130 -2.92 -3.15 -1.10
N SER A 131 -2.40 -4.38 -1.11
CA SER A 131 -3.22 -5.57 -1.40
C SER A 131 -4.30 -5.84 -0.34
N ILE A 132 -4.05 -5.48 0.93
CA ILE A 132 -5.05 -5.56 2.00
C ILE A 132 -6.20 -4.59 1.71
N THR A 133 -5.90 -3.33 1.38
CA THR A 133 -6.92 -2.34 0.99
C THR A 133 -7.67 -2.80 -0.28
N ALA A 134 -6.95 -3.34 -1.27
CA ALA A 134 -7.53 -3.89 -2.49
C ALA A 134 -8.52 -5.03 -2.22
N TYR A 135 -8.21 -5.92 -1.27
CA TYR A 135 -9.17 -6.93 -0.81
C TYR A 135 -10.43 -6.29 -0.23
N GLY A 136 -10.30 -5.21 0.55
CA GLY A 136 -11.44 -4.47 1.06
C GLY A 136 -12.30 -3.88 -0.04
N ILE A 137 -11.68 -3.29 -1.07
CA ILE A 137 -12.38 -2.77 -2.25
C ILE A 137 -13.14 -3.90 -2.96
N ALA A 138 -12.45 -5.01 -3.24
CA ALA A 138 -13.03 -6.18 -3.90
C ALA A 138 -14.18 -6.84 -3.11
N THR A 139 -14.23 -6.67 -1.80
CA THR A 139 -15.25 -7.29 -0.92
C THR A 139 -16.20 -6.27 -0.31
N HIS A 140 -16.30 -5.07 -0.93
CA HIS A 140 -17.18 -3.96 -0.56
C HIS A 140 -17.04 -3.52 0.90
N ARG A 141 -15.84 -3.68 1.47
CA ARG A 141 -15.43 -3.24 2.81
C ARG A 141 -14.19 -2.34 2.78
N PRO A 142 -14.11 -1.34 1.87
CA PRO A 142 -12.88 -0.59 1.65
C PRO A 142 -12.37 0.11 2.90
N VAL A 143 -13.26 0.75 3.68
CA VAL A 143 -12.88 1.52 4.88
C VAL A 143 -12.22 0.64 5.93
N GLN A 144 -12.76 -0.55 6.20
CA GLN A 144 -12.22 -1.45 7.22
C GLN A 144 -10.79 -1.88 6.89
N PHE A 145 -10.56 -2.34 5.66
CA PHE A 145 -9.25 -2.82 5.24
C PHE A 145 -8.26 -1.70 4.96
N TYR A 146 -8.72 -0.54 4.50
CA TYR A 146 -7.92 0.68 4.44
C TYR A 146 -7.40 1.06 5.82
N LEU A 147 -8.26 1.10 6.84
CA LEU A 147 -7.83 1.43 8.21
C LEU A 147 -6.84 0.39 8.78
N ILE A 148 -7.01 -0.89 8.45
CA ILE A 148 -6.01 -1.92 8.81
C ILE A 148 -4.65 -1.60 8.18
N ALA A 149 -4.62 -1.30 6.87
CA ALA A 149 -3.38 -0.94 6.18
C ALA A 149 -2.74 0.33 6.76
N VAL A 150 -3.53 1.37 7.03
CA VAL A 150 -3.08 2.63 7.66
C VAL A 150 -2.51 2.37 9.05
N ILE A 151 -3.17 1.56 9.90
CA ILE A 151 -2.67 1.26 11.25
C ILE A 151 -1.34 0.51 11.19
N LEU A 152 -1.22 -0.49 10.30
CA LEU A 152 0.05 -1.22 10.13
C LEU A 152 1.17 -0.28 9.67
N HIS A 153 0.87 0.61 8.73
CA HIS A 153 1.84 1.56 8.20
C HIS A 153 2.22 2.61 9.25
N PHE A 154 1.25 3.16 10.00
CA PHE A 154 1.49 3.98 11.19
C PHE A 154 2.41 3.26 12.17
N SER A 155 2.11 2.01 12.53
CA SER A 155 2.92 1.24 13.48
C SER A 155 4.35 1.04 12.99
N ASN A 156 4.55 0.77 11.70
CA ASN A 156 5.87 0.66 11.11
C ASN A 156 6.64 1.99 11.19
N ASN A 157 6.04 3.09 10.74
CA ASN A 157 6.68 4.40 10.68
C ASN A 157 6.94 4.96 12.08
N PHE A 158 5.95 4.89 12.97
CA PHE A 158 6.10 5.30 14.36
C PHE A 158 7.24 4.56 15.04
N SER A 159 7.32 3.23 14.88
CA SER A 159 8.39 2.44 15.48
C SER A 159 9.77 2.78 14.93
N ALA A 160 9.85 3.17 13.64
CA ALA A 160 11.10 3.61 13.01
C ALA A 160 11.66 4.90 13.65
N LEU A 161 10.80 5.76 14.22
CA LEU A 161 11.23 7.00 14.88
C LEU A 161 12.01 6.74 16.19
N PHE A 162 11.86 5.57 16.80
CA PHE A 162 12.51 5.21 18.06
C PHE A 162 13.73 4.29 17.87
N GLY A 163 14.31 4.26 16.67
CA GLY A 163 15.54 3.55 16.38
C GLY A 163 15.42 2.04 16.63
N PRO A 164 16.19 1.43 17.55
CA PRO A 164 16.16 -0.02 17.82
C PRO A 164 14.78 -0.59 18.17
N VAL A 165 13.85 0.23 18.69
CA VAL A 165 12.47 -0.21 18.99
C VAL A 165 11.71 -0.64 17.72
N TRP A 166 12.16 -0.20 16.54
CA TRP A 166 11.68 -0.69 15.25
C TRP A 166 11.76 -2.21 15.11
N PHE A 167 12.76 -2.87 15.72
CA PHE A 167 12.90 -4.33 15.68
C PHE A 167 11.72 -5.08 16.32
N VAL A 168 10.97 -4.41 17.21
CA VAL A 168 9.76 -4.99 17.82
C VAL A 168 8.52 -4.54 17.06
N GLY A 169 8.27 -3.23 17.04
CA GLY A 169 7.01 -2.69 16.49
C GLY A 169 6.97 -2.69 14.96
N GLY A 170 8.07 -2.33 14.31
CA GLY A 170 8.16 -2.30 12.84
C GLY A 170 8.17 -3.69 12.22
N VAL A 171 9.00 -4.60 12.76
CA VAL A 171 9.03 -6.00 12.31
C VAL A 171 7.67 -6.67 12.51
N GLY A 172 7.01 -6.42 13.66
CA GLY A 172 5.66 -6.92 13.93
C GLY A 172 4.65 -6.43 12.89
N ALA A 173 4.61 -5.12 12.61
CA ALA A 173 3.72 -4.55 11.61
C ALA A 173 3.96 -5.14 10.21
N VAL A 174 5.23 -5.31 9.82
CA VAL A 174 5.61 -5.91 8.54
C VAL A 174 5.18 -7.36 8.44
N ALA A 175 5.46 -8.16 9.47
CA ALA A 175 5.08 -9.57 9.50
C ALA A 175 3.56 -9.76 9.43
N ILE A 176 2.80 -8.93 10.15
CA ILE A 176 1.33 -8.94 10.11
C ILE A 176 0.83 -8.56 8.71
N ALA A 177 1.39 -7.52 8.09
CA ALA A 177 0.99 -7.12 6.73
C ALA A 177 1.22 -8.26 5.72
N TYR A 178 2.37 -8.94 5.78
CA TYR A 178 2.67 -10.07 4.90
C TYR A 178 1.73 -11.23 5.13
N PHE A 179 1.51 -11.59 6.40
CA PHE A 179 0.60 -12.66 6.77
C PHE A 179 -0.83 -12.38 6.28
N LEU A 180 -1.34 -11.15 6.52
CA LEU A 180 -2.68 -10.75 6.09
C LEU A 180 -2.78 -10.73 4.57
N SER A 181 -1.81 -10.16 3.85
CA SER A 181 -1.79 -10.18 2.39
C SER A 181 -1.86 -11.61 1.85
N TRP A 182 -1.01 -12.51 2.33
CA TRP A 182 -1.03 -13.92 1.95
C TRP A 182 -2.36 -14.61 2.30
N TYR A 183 -2.87 -14.40 3.51
CA TYR A 183 -4.11 -14.99 3.97
C TYR A 183 -5.31 -14.54 3.13
N LEU A 184 -5.41 -13.23 2.86
CA LEU A 184 -6.48 -12.62 2.08
C LEU A 184 -6.39 -13.01 0.61
N TYR A 185 -5.18 -13.10 0.04
CA TYR A 185 -4.99 -13.62 -1.31
C TYR A 185 -5.61 -15.02 -1.48
N ARG A 186 -5.41 -15.91 -0.50
CA ARG A 186 -6.01 -17.26 -0.52
C ARG A 186 -7.54 -17.24 -0.38
N LYS A 187 -8.13 -16.15 0.12
CA LYS A 187 -9.58 -15.95 0.18
C LYS A 187 -10.17 -15.33 -1.07
N THR A 188 -9.36 -14.67 -1.91
CA THR A 188 -9.86 -14.13 -3.19
C THR A 188 -10.32 -15.23 -4.12
N SER A 189 -11.39 -14.94 -4.86
CA SER A 189 -11.96 -15.82 -5.87
C SER A 189 -11.98 -15.17 -7.25
N GLU A 190 -12.23 -15.99 -8.27
CA GLU A 190 -12.43 -15.53 -9.66
C GLU A 190 -13.88 -15.07 -9.90
N ARG A 191 -14.55 -14.55 -8.84
CA ARG A 191 -15.91 -14.03 -8.91
C ARG A 191 -15.89 -12.53 -9.17
N PHE A 192 -16.95 -12.03 -9.81
CA PHE A 192 -17.16 -10.59 -9.98
C PHE A 192 -17.31 -9.88 -8.63
N VAL A 193 -16.88 -8.64 -8.62
CA VAL A 193 -17.14 -7.66 -7.57
C VAL A 193 -18.48 -7.00 -7.92
N ASP A 194 -19.58 -7.60 -7.46
CA ASP A 194 -20.97 -7.16 -7.73
C ASP A 194 -21.40 -5.99 -6.81
#